data_AF-A0A662RA54-F1
#
_entry.id   AF-A0A662RA54-F1
#
_cell.length_a   1.000
_cell.length_b   1.000
_cell.length_c   1.000
_cell.angle_alpha   90.00
_cell.angle_beta   90.00
_cell.angle_gamma   90.00
#
_symmetry.space_group_name_H-M   'P 1'
#
loop_
_entity.id
_entity.type
_entity.pdbx_description
1 polymer ?
#
loop_
_entity_poly.entity_id
_entity_poly.type
_entity_poly.pdbx_seq_one_letter_code
_entity_poly.pdbx_strand_id
1 'polypeptide(L)'
;MEMPVKENEIVIVSKKEMDEKEELIASLKAKAEKMKSDFSRYKERYQDEEKEIRRKTSSELVKQLLSVADTLERAMYSGETGDGCEVVERVVEGTKNNLGMTYNQLLNTLRVIPIAPSEGERFDDELHTAIETTQKPLLPDKTILSLVRKGYMIESELIRPAEVVISRGGGEPDAEDMKVEVKSETMGSKLLRRFWLKVFKQEFEELEEREQKLEERLREFRQGEEVLQRSIKELDAEREEFKKKVGEWTKRKEEAEPGVNELEQRKEVLNAELEEVKRHLSVIHTKSDELNLKKDKILIESIALSNYNEKLSEEREKLLNDLEELNRKKESLDAELNEIEEKIALSSEEQIRMEEKRLRSADELSSVEEDLQRAKESLNKELMELHEIEQRKETLILEIKEAERQIDITHKDLNELNLKKDKILIESIALDKYNKDLIKSKGNH
;
A
#
# COMPACT_ATOMS: atom_id res chain seq x y z
N MET A 1 -34.96 -14.72 5.40
CA MET A 1 -35.36 -13.78 4.33
C MET A 1 -34.19 -13.76 3.36
N GLU A 2 -34.17 -14.74 2.46
CA GLU A 2 -33.09 -14.92 1.48
C GLU A 2 -33.20 -13.82 0.43
N MET A 3 -32.08 -13.14 0.17
CA MET A 3 -31.98 -12.20 -0.95
C MET A 3 -31.56 -12.98 -2.21
N PRO A 4 -32.23 -12.78 -3.36
CA PRO A 4 -31.88 -13.48 -4.58
C PRO A 4 -30.57 -12.92 -5.14
N VAL A 5 -29.65 -13.84 -5.46
CA VAL A 5 -28.40 -13.57 -6.16
C VAL A 5 -28.73 -13.23 -7.61
N LYS A 6 -28.41 -12.02 -8.05
CA LYS A 6 -28.55 -11.61 -9.46
C LYS A 6 -27.57 -12.42 -10.32
N GLU A 7 -28.09 -12.98 -11.41
CA GLU A 7 -27.35 -13.70 -12.44
C GLU A 7 -26.27 -12.81 -13.09
N ASN A 8 -25.15 -13.44 -13.45
CA ASN A 8 -24.02 -12.83 -14.15
C ASN A 8 -24.45 -12.33 -15.55
N GLU A 9 -24.59 -11.02 -15.70
CA GLU A 9 -24.62 -10.36 -17.02
C GLU A 9 -23.24 -10.50 -17.69
N ILE A 10 -23.18 -11.28 -18.79
CA ILE A 10 -22.03 -11.28 -19.69
C ILE A 10 -22.06 -9.96 -20.47
N VAL A 11 -21.23 -9.01 -20.05
CA VAL A 11 -21.07 -7.74 -20.77
C VAL A 11 -20.17 -7.98 -21.98
N ILE A 12 -20.76 -8.07 -23.17
CA ILE A 12 -20.03 -8.07 -24.44
C ILE A 12 -19.57 -6.64 -24.70
N VAL A 13 -18.35 -6.33 -24.27
CA VAL A 13 -17.71 -5.01 -24.51
C VAL A 13 -17.24 -4.97 -25.96
N SER A 14 -17.60 -3.91 -26.69
CA SER A 14 -17.18 -3.72 -28.07
C SER A 14 -15.66 -3.56 -28.14
N LYS A 15 -14.99 -4.12 -29.16
CA LYS A 15 -13.53 -3.99 -29.37
C LYS A 15 -13.06 -2.53 -29.30
N LYS A 16 -13.89 -1.60 -29.78
CA LYS A 16 -13.64 -0.15 -29.71
C LYS A 16 -13.58 0.38 -28.27
N GLU A 17 -14.46 -0.09 -27.39
CA GLU A 17 -14.50 0.32 -25.97
C GLU A 17 -13.32 -0.26 -25.18
N MET A 18 -12.78 -1.41 -25.61
CA MET A 18 -11.55 -1.98 -25.06
C MET A 18 -10.34 -1.14 -25.45
N ASP A 19 -10.20 -0.79 -26.72
CA ASP A 19 -9.09 0.04 -27.21
C ASP A 19 -9.09 1.43 -26.54
N GLU A 20 -10.26 2.06 -26.38
CA GLU A 20 -10.41 3.36 -25.67
C GLU A 20 -10.00 3.26 -24.19
N LYS A 21 -10.33 2.15 -23.51
CA LYS A 21 -9.92 1.91 -22.11
C LYS A 21 -8.43 1.65 -22.00
N GLU A 22 -7.84 0.90 -22.94
CA GLU A 22 -6.39 0.65 -22.97
C GLU A 22 -5.60 1.94 -23.18
N GLU A 23 -6.05 2.82 -24.09
CA GLU A 23 -5.45 4.13 -24.32
C GLU A 23 -5.57 5.02 -23.07
N LEU A 24 -6.72 5.02 -22.39
CA LEU A 24 -6.91 5.74 -21.14
C LEU A 24 -5.98 5.21 -20.03
N ILE A 25 -5.83 3.89 -19.90
CA ILE A 25 -4.93 3.26 -18.94
C ILE A 25 -3.48 3.64 -19.24
N ALA A 26 -3.06 3.62 -20.50
CA ALA A 26 -1.72 4.03 -20.91
C ALA A 26 -1.46 5.51 -20.59
N SER A 27 -2.42 6.39 -20.87
CA SER A 27 -2.35 7.82 -20.56
C SER A 27 -2.24 8.07 -19.04
N LEU A 28 -3.03 7.37 -18.23
CA LEU A 28 -2.99 7.48 -16.78
C LEU A 28 -1.68 6.96 -16.19
N LYS A 29 -1.14 5.84 -16.71
CA LYS A 29 0.17 5.32 -16.32
C LYS A 29 1.28 6.32 -16.62
N ALA A 30 1.31 6.90 -17.81
CA ALA A 30 2.29 7.93 -18.18
C ALA A 30 2.20 9.17 -17.28
N LYS A 31 0.97 9.62 -16.94
CA LYS A 31 0.76 10.72 -15.98
C LYS A 31 1.26 10.38 -14.59
N ALA A 32 1.01 9.16 -14.11
CA ALA A 32 1.46 8.71 -12.79
C ALA A 32 2.99 8.63 -12.69
N GLU A 33 3.66 8.11 -13.74
CA GLU A 33 5.12 8.07 -13.81
C GLU A 33 5.74 9.47 -13.84
N LYS A 34 5.15 10.38 -14.62
CA LYS A 34 5.57 11.79 -14.63
C LYS A 34 5.40 12.44 -13.25
N MET A 35 4.24 12.27 -12.62
CA MET A 35 3.98 12.83 -11.29
C MET A 35 4.94 12.28 -10.24
N LYS A 36 5.29 10.99 -10.32
CA LYS A 36 6.31 10.38 -9.45
C LYS A 36 7.69 11.00 -9.67
N SER A 37 8.09 11.24 -10.92
CA SER A 37 9.36 11.91 -11.24
C SER A 37 9.38 13.35 -10.74
N ASP A 38 8.31 14.11 -11.01
CA ASP A 38 8.17 15.50 -10.57
C ASP A 38 8.21 15.61 -9.04
N PHE A 39 7.55 14.68 -8.34
CA PHE A 39 7.59 14.62 -6.87
C PHE A 39 8.99 14.30 -6.33
N SER A 40 9.71 13.39 -6.98
CA SER A 40 11.09 13.08 -6.59
C SER A 40 12.00 14.30 -6.74
N ARG A 41 11.89 15.04 -7.85
CA ARG A 41 12.65 16.29 -8.07
C ARG A 41 12.26 17.39 -7.08
N TYR A 42 10.96 17.50 -6.79
CA TYR A 42 10.47 18.44 -5.79
C TYR A 42 11.05 18.14 -4.41
N LYS A 43 11.08 16.86 -4.01
CA LYS A 43 11.62 16.43 -2.72
C LYS A 43 13.11 16.76 -2.59
N GLU A 44 13.90 16.49 -3.63
CA GLU A 44 15.33 16.83 -3.66
C GLU A 44 15.53 18.34 -3.53
N ARG A 45 14.81 19.14 -4.35
CA ARG A 45 14.86 20.59 -4.27
C ARG A 45 14.45 21.13 -2.90
N TYR A 46 13.38 20.61 -2.32
CA TYR A 46 12.90 21.02 -1.00
C TYR A 46 13.94 20.73 0.10
N GLN A 47 14.61 19.58 0.03
CA GLN A 47 15.66 19.23 0.99
C GLN A 47 16.86 20.18 0.89
N ASP A 48 17.22 20.61 -0.31
CA ASP A 48 18.31 21.56 -0.51
C ASP A 48 17.92 22.98 -0.09
N GLU A 49 16.68 23.41 -0.39
CA GLU A 49 16.11 24.66 0.11
C GLU A 49 16.06 24.69 1.65
N GLU A 50 15.64 23.59 2.29
CA GLU A 50 15.60 23.50 3.76
C GLU A 50 16.99 23.60 4.39
N LYS A 51 18.00 22.92 3.80
CA LYS A 51 19.39 23.04 4.24
C LYS A 51 19.91 24.46 4.10
N GLU A 52 19.62 25.11 2.98
CA GLU A 52 20.08 26.47 2.72
C GLU A 52 19.41 27.48 3.68
N ILE A 53 18.11 27.34 3.92
CA ILE A 53 17.39 28.15 4.92
C ILE A 53 18.00 27.94 6.30
N ARG A 54 18.24 26.68 6.70
CA ARG A 54 18.84 26.37 8.00
C ARG A 54 20.23 26.99 8.15
N ARG A 55 21.05 26.94 7.09
CA ARG A 55 22.38 27.53 7.06
C ARG A 55 22.31 29.05 7.20
N LYS A 56 21.47 29.71 6.38
CA LYS A 56 21.27 31.18 6.43
C LYS A 56 20.77 31.66 7.79
N THR A 57 19.74 31.02 8.33
CA THR A 57 19.19 31.39 9.64
C THR A 57 20.22 31.21 10.75
N SER A 58 21.05 30.16 10.68
CA SER A 58 22.14 29.94 11.64
C SER A 58 23.22 31.03 11.51
N SER A 59 23.61 31.38 10.27
CA SER A 59 24.57 32.45 9.97
C SER A 59 24.10 33.81 10.50
N GLU A 60 22.82 34.15 10.30
CA GLU A 60 22.21 35.39 10.81
C GLU A 60 22.18 35.43 12.35
N LEU A 61 21.79 34.31 12.99
CA LEU A 61 21.78 34.21 14.45
C LEU A 61 23.18 34.37 15.04
N VAL A 62 24.17 33.69 14.46
CA VAL A 62 25.57 33.81 14.89
C VAL A 62 26.04 35.25 14.74
N LYS A 63 25.75 35.89 13.60
CA LYS A 63 26.11 37.30 13.35
C LYS A 63 25.58 38.25 14.42
N GLN A 64 24.36 38.03 14.92
CA GLN A 64 23.81 38.81 16.04
C GLN A 64 24.53 38.54 17.35
N LEU A 65 24.95 37.29 17.60
CA LEU A 65 25.71 36.93 18.82
C LEU A 65 27.17 37.42 18.79
N LEU A 66 27.74 37.70 17.61
CA LEU A 66 29.10 38.25 17.52
C LEU A 66 29.26 39.60 18.24
N SER A 67 28.21 40.42 18.37
CA SER A 67 28.30 41.66 19.15
C SER A 67 28.51 41.42 20.64
N VAL A 68 28.03 40.28 21.15
CA VAL A 68 28.28 39.85 22.53
C VAL A 68 29.74 39.42 22.66
N ALA A 69 30.26 38.65 21.70
CA ALA A 69 31.69 38.29 21.66
C ALA A 69 32.59 39.52 21.63
N ASP A 70 32.27 40.54 20.83
CA ASP A 70 33.00 41.81 20.77
C ASP A 70 32.96 42.56 22.11
N THR A 71 31.84 42.48 22.83
CA THR A 71 31.68 43.15 24.14
C THR A 71 32.50 42.42 25.21
N LEU A 72 32.50 41.09 25.20
CA LEU A 72 33.36 40.28 26.07
C LEU A 72 34.84 40.57 25.78
N GLU A 73 35.20 40.71 24.51
CA GLU A 73 36.55 41.08 24.10
C GLU A 73 36.96 42.44 24.63
N ARG A 74 36.15 43.49 24.43
CA ARG A 74 36.42 44.82 25.00
C ARG A 74 36.55 44.78 26.52
N ALA A 75 35.71 44.01 27.21
CA ALA A 75 35.76 43.88 28.66
C ALA A 75 37.06 43.22 29.16
N MET A 76 37.67 42.31 28.38
CA MET A 76 38.97 41.73 28.72
C MET A 76 40.11 42.75 28.68
N TYR A 77 39.98 43.82 27.89
CA TYR A 77 41.00 44.86 27.72
C TYR A 77 40.69 46.17 28.47
N SER A 78 39.50 46.30 29.09
CA SER A 78 39.10 47.52 29.80
C SER A 78 39.68 47.66 31.22
N GLY A 79 40.49 46.70 31.68
CA GLY A 79 41.01 46.61 33.06
C GLY A 79 42.46 47.05 33.25
N GLU A 80 43.11 47.64 32.24
CA GLU A 80 44.49 48.14 32.36
C GLU A 80 44.53 49.49 33.10
N THR A 81 44.27 49.47 34.40
CA THR A 81 44.51 50.63 35.27
C THR A 81 45.82 50.45 36.02
N GLY A 82 46.79 51.31 35.74
CA GLY A 82 48.06 51.38 36.47
C GLY A 82 47.88 51.74 37.95
N ASP A 83 48.84 51.28 38.77
CA ASP A 83 48.99 51.52 40.21
C ASP A 83 47.88 50.95 41.13
N GLY A 84 47.52 49.67 40.95
CA GLY A 84 46.70 48.90 41.88
C GLY A 84 47.51 48.10 42.91
N CYS A 85 46.93 47.84 44.09
CA CYS A 85 47.50 46.88 45.05
C CYS A 85 47.48 45.45 44.45
N GLU A 86 48.47 44.61 44.75
CA GLU A 86 48.66 43.25 44.19
C GLU A 86 47.39 42.37 44.22
N VAL A 87 46.54 42.54 45.23
CA VAL A 87 45.26 41.82 45.34
C VAL A 87 44.27 42.22 44.23
N VAL A 88 44.23 43.51 43.86
CA VAL A 88 43.37 44.02 42.78
C VAL A 88 43.86 43.50 41.43
N GLU A 89 45.18 43.48 41.21
CA GLU A 89 45.78 42.95 39.98
C GLU A 89 45.43 41.47 39.79
N ARG A 90 45.54 40.64 40.84
CA ARG A 90 45.15 39.22 40.77
C ARG A 90 43.67 39.01 40.48
N VAL A 91 42.79 39.86 41.03
CA VAL A 91 41.33 39.78 40.77
C VAL A 91 41.00 40.20 39.34
N VAL A 92 41.65 41.25 38.83
CA VAL A 92 41.51 41.70 37.44
C VAL A 92 42.00 40.60 36.49
N GLU A 93 43.16 40.01 36.75
CA GLU A 93 43.71 38.92 35.94
C GLU A 93 42.83 37.66 35.99
N GLY A 94 42.31 37.29 37.17
CA GLY A 94 41.34 36.19 37.29
C GLY A 94 40.05 36.45 36.51
N THR A 95 39.55 37.67 36.53
CA THR A 95 38.36 38.09 35.78
C THR A 95 38.61 38.05 34.27
N LYS A 96 39.76 38.56 33.81
CA LYS A 96 40.20 38.52 32.42
C LYS A 96 40.28 37.09 31.89
N ASN A 97 40.88 36.18 32.67
CA ASN A 97 40.96 34.76 32.31
C ASN A 97 39.59 34.09 32.20
N ASN A 98 38.67 34.37 33.13
CA ASN A 98 37.30 33.83 33.08
C ASN A 98 36.51 34.37 31.87
N LEU A 99 36.67 35.65 31.55
CA LEU A 99 36.08 36.25 30.35
C LEU A 99 36.66 35.62 29.08
N GLY A 100 37.97 35.39 29.03
CA GLY A 100 38.63 34.70 27.92
C GLY A 100 38.16 33.26 27.72
N MET A 101 38.00 32.50 28.81
CA MET A 101 37.42 31.16 28.76
C MET A 101 35.98 31.19 28.22
N THR A 102 35.16 32.13 28.70
CA THR A 102 33.77 32.30 28.28
C THR A 102 33.68 32.68 26.80
N TYR A 103 34.54 33.59 26.34
CA TYR A 103 34.67 33.97 24.94
C TYR A 103 35.01 32.76 24.07
N ASN A 104 36.03 31.98 24.44
CA ASN A 104 36.42 30.79 23.69
C ASN A 104 35.31 29.72 23.69
N GLN A 105 34.61 29.53 24.80
CA GLN A 105 33.45 28.63 24.88
C GLN A 105 32.32 29.08 23.96
N LEU A 106 32.03 30.39 23.90
CA LEU A 106 31.04 30.97 23.00
C LEU A 106 31.43 30.68 21.53
N LEU A 107 32.67 30.99 21.14
CA LEU A 107 33.13 30.75 19.77
C LEU A 107 33.06 29.25 19.38
N ASN A 108 33.50 28.37 20.27
CA ASN A 108 33.44 26.92 20.05
C ASN A 108 31.99 26.42 19.93
N THR A 109 31.08 26.94 20.74
CA THR A 109 29.65 26.58 20.70
C THR A 109 29.01 27.02 19.38
N LEU A 110 29.37 28.21 18.90
CA LEU A 110 28.91 28.75 17.62
C LEU A 110 29.68 28.17 16.42
N ARG A 111 30.73 27.36 16.65
CA ARG A 111 31.63 26.79 15.63
C ARG A 111 32.22 27.86 14.70
N VAL A 112 32.51 29.03 15.26
CA VAL A 112 33.14 30.14 14.54
C VAL A 112 34.64 30.15 14.74
N ILE A 113 35.36 30.50 13.68
CA ILE A 113 36.80 30.70 13.68
C ILE A 113 37.07 32.19 13.55
N PRO A 114 37.83 32.81 14.47
CA PRO A 114 38.16 34.23 14.39
C PRO A 114 39.20 34.49 13.29
N ILE A 115 39.01 35.58 12.56
CA ILE A 115 39.96 36.16 11.59
C ILE A 115 40.60 37.36 12.28
N ALA A 116 41.87 37.21 12.65
CA ALA A 116 42.62 38.20 13.41
C ALA A 116 44.04 38.34 12.81
N PRO A 117 44.18 39.04 11.67
CA PRO A 117 45.49 39.25 11.07
C PRO A 117 46.40 40.06 12.00
N SER A 118 47.68 39.73 12.01
CA SER A 118 48.69 40.43 12.78
C SER A 118 49.12 41.73 12.09
N GLU A 119 49.65 42.68 12.86
CA GLU A 119 50.32 43.85 12.30
C GLU A 119 51.47 43.42 11.36
N GLY A 120 51.54 44.02 10.18
CA GLY A 120 52.52 43.68 9.14
C GLY A 120 52.05 42.64 8.13
N GLU A 121 50.92 41.96 8.34
CA GLU A 121 50.34 41.05 7.35
C GLU A 121 49.76 41.81 6.14
N ARG A 122 49.62 41.10 5.02
CA ARG A 122 49.07 41.67 3.79
C ARG A 122 47.55 41.69 3.87
N PHE A 123 46.95 42.81 3.46
CA PHE A 123 45.50 42.92 3.34
C PHE A 123 44.95 41.95 2.27
N ASP A 124 43.79 41.35 2.55
CA ASP A 124 43.08 40.42 1.69
C ASP A 124 41.65 40.92 1.53
N ASP A 125 41.25 41.23 0.29
CA ASP A 125 39.93 41.80 -0.02
C ASP A 125 38.79 40.79 0.27
N GLU A 126 39.07 39.48 0.35
CA GLU A 126 38.06 38.45 0.67
C GLU A 126 37.80 38.33 2.19
N LEU A 127 38.81 38.58 3.03
CA LEU A 127 38.74 38.32 4.47
C LEU A 127 38.71 39.59 5.33
N HIS A 128 39.14 40.72 4.77
CA HIS A 128 39.38 41.96 5.51
C HIS A 128 38.59 43.14 4.92
N THR A 129 38.24 44.10 5.77
CA THR A 129 37.63 45.39 5.40
C THR A 129 38.49 46.51 5.96
N ALA A 130 39.04 47.35 5.07
CA ALA A 130 39.83 48.50 5.47
C ALA A 130 38.89 49.64 5.91
N ILE A 131 38.89 49.94 7.21
CA ILE A 131 38.04 51.02 7.76
C ILE A 131 38.77 52.37 7.78
N GLU A 132 40.10 52.33 7.85
CA GLU A 132 40.95 53.52 7.85
C GLU A 132 42.22 53.24 7.06
N THR A 133 42.76 54.28 6.43
CA THR A 133 43.99 54.22 5.66
C THR A 133 44.94 55.31 6.14
N THR A 134 46.09 54.91 6.70
CA THR A 134 47.06 55.82 7.32
C THR A 134 48.32 55.93 6.46
N GLN A 135 48.83 57.14 6.30
CA GLN A 135 50.06 57.37 5.53
C GLN A 135 51.29 56.93 6.34
N LYS A 136 51.97 55.88 5.87
CA LYS A 136 53.17 55.31 6.51
C LYS A 136 54.24 55.10 5.42
N PRO A 137 55.14 56.07 5.20
CA PRO A 137 56.10 56.04 4.08
C PRO A 137 57.06 54.84 4.10
N LEU A 138 57.28 54.25 5.28
CA LEU A 138 58.23 53.16 5.53
C LEU A 138 57.63 51.76 5.34
N LEU A 139 56.32 51.65 5.06
CA LEU A 139 55.64 50.35 4.90
C LEU A 139 55.05 50.23 3.49
N PRO A 140 55.01 49.01 2.90
CA PRO A 140 54.34 48.75 1.62
C PRO A 140 52.87 49.17 1.64
N ASP A 141 52.31 49.43 0.45
CA ASP A 141 50.87 49.70 0.31
C ASP A 141 50.02 48.46 0.66
N LYS A 142 48.84 48.68 1.24
CA LYS A 142 47.93 47.61 1.72
C LYS A 142 48.55 46.66 2.77
N THR A 143 49.44 47.16 3.63
CA THR A 143 49.91 46.44 4.82
C THR A 143 49.00 46.74 6.00
N ILE A 144 48.63 45.70 6.77
CA ILE A 144 47.79 45.83 7.97
C ILE A 144 48.61 46.49 9.06
N LEU A 145 48.12 47.63 9.57
CA LEU A 145 48.73 48.41 10.63
C LEU A 145 48.19 48.04 12.00
N SER A 146 46.89 47.80 12.10
CA SER A 146 46.23 47.36 13.33
C SER A 146 44.89 46.71 13.04
N LEU A 147 44.49 45.80 13.94
CA LEU A 147 43.17 45.18 13.95
C LEU A 147 42.22 46.00 14.82
N VAL A 148 41.14 46.50 14.23
CA VAL A 148 40.12 47.26 14.97
C VAL A 148 39.02 46.34 15.46
N ARG A 149 38.65 45.34 14.65
CA ARG A 149 37.64 44.35 15.02
C ARG A 149 37.92 43.02 14.34
N LYS A 150 37.87 41.93 15.11
CA LYS A 150 38.04 40.57 14.57
C LYS A 150 36.95 40.23 13.55
N GLY A 151 37.34 39.55 12.49
CA GLY A 151 36.41 38.86 11.58
C GLY A 151 36.06 37.48 12.10
N TYR A 152 35.06 36.85 11.51
CA TYR A 152 34.63 35.50 11.88
C TYR A 152 34.13 34.73 10.65
N MET A 153 34.46 33.44 10.61
CA MET A 153 33.97 32.49 9.63
C MET A 153 33.37 31.25 10.29
N ILE A 154 32.38 30.64 9.66
CA ILE A 154 31.82 29.34 10.05
C ILE A 154 32.11 28.37 8.93
N GLU A 155 32.84 27.29 9.23
CA GLU A 155 33.27 26.30 8.24
C GLU A 155 34.04 26.96 7.07
N SER A 156 33.36 27.26 5.96
CA SER A 156 33.92 27.91 4.76
C SER A 156 33.20 29.21 4.38
N GLU A 157 32.24 29.66 5.18
CA GLU A 157 31.44 30.86 4.94
C GLU A 157 31.92 32.03 5.80
N LEU A 158 32.21 33.16 5.16
CA LEU A 158 32.55 34.40 5.84
C LEU A 158 31.29 35.06 6.43
N ILE A 159 31.21 35.14 7.76
CA ILE A 159 30.09 35.76 8.46
C ILE A 159 30.30 37.28 8.59
N ARG A 160 31.55 37.66 8.88
CA ARG A 160 31.97 39.04 9.05
C ARG A 160 33.47 39.16 8.73
N PRO A 161 33.89 40.06 7.82
CA PRO A 161 35.32 40.32 7.59
C PRO A 161 35.97 41.00 8.81
N ALA A 162 37.29 40.90 8.92
CA ALA A 162 38.03 41.62 9.95
C ALA A 162 38.20 43.10 9.55
N GLU A 163 37.90 44.02 10.47
CA GLU A 163 38.06 45.46 10.24
C GLU A 163 39.47 45.87 10.65
N VAL A 164 40.22 46.41 9.70
CA VAL A 164 41.64 46.73 9.87
C VAL A 164 41.97 48.15 9.40
N VAL A 165 43.04 48.72 9.96
CA VAL A 165 43.68 49.93 9.45
C VAL A 165 44.81 49.51 8.53
N ILE A 166 44.91 50.11 7.34
CA ILE A 166 45.96 49.79 6.36
C ILE A 166 46.90 50.96 6.11
N SER A 167 48.12 50.66 5.69
CA SER A 167 49.09 51.66 5.22
C SER A 167 48.78 52.12 3.80
N ARG A 168 49.05 53.40 3.57
CA ARG A 168 49.23 54.03 2.26
C ARG A 168 50.63 54.61 2.22
N GLY A 169 51.59 53.90 1.64
CA GLY A 169 53.02 54.18 1.81
C GLY A 169 53.82 54.23 0.53
N GLY A 170 54.31 55.44 0.19
CA GLY A 170 55.29 55.73 -0.86
C GLY A 170 55.52 57.24 -1.06
N GLY A 171 56.54 57.82 -0.38
CA GLY A 171 57.03 59.21 -0.57
C GLY A 171 57.65 59.86 0.69
N GLU A 172 58.92 60.28 0.63
CA GLU A 172 59.81 60.81 1.70
C GLU A 172 59.48 62.25 2.22
N PRO A 173 59.98 62.65 3.43
CA PRO A 173 60.17 64.06 3.78
C PRO A 173 61.56 64.44 4.40
N ASP A 174 62.00 65.67 4.12
CA ASP A 174 63.23 66.37 4.55
C ASP A 174 63.28 66.82 6.02
N ALA A 175 64.50 67.06 6.53
CA ALA A 175 64.84 67.43 7.91
C ALA A 175 65.61 68.77 8.00
N GLU A 176 65.56 69.41 9.18
CA GLU A 176 66.54 70.35 9.81
C GLU A 176 65.85 71.01 11.05
N ASP A 177 66.45 71.63 12.08
CA ASP A 177 67.68 71.55 12.89
C ASP A 177 67.57 72.69 13.95
N MET A 178 68.11 72.61 15.19
CA MET A 178 68.84 73.69 15.94
C MET A 178 68.97 73.48 17.47
N LYS A 179 70.16 73.79 18.00
CA LYS A 179 70.53 74.04 19.42
C LYS A 179 71.31 75.35 19.53
N VAL A 180 71.14 76.15 20.60
CA VAL A 180 72.13 77.14 21.12
C VAL A 180 71.94 77.36 22.63
N GLU A 181 73.03 77.59 23.37
CA GLU A 181 73.08 77.94 24.80
C GLU A 181 74.20 78.99 25.08
N VAL A 182 74.08 79.72 26.22
CA VAL A 182 75.13 80.26 27.14
C VAL A 182 75.28 81.80 27.32
N LYS A 183 74.88 82.27 28.53
CA LYS A 183 75.52 83.10 29.62
C LYS A 183 76.49 84.27 29.29
N SER A 184 76.86 85.22 30.17
CA SER A 184 76.37 85.96 31.37
C SER A 184 77.53 86.88 31.86
N GLU A 185 77.29 87.70 32.90
CA GLU A 185 78.26 88.37 33.84
C GLU A 185 78.79 89.81 33.49
N THR A 186 78.51 90.90 34.23
CA THR A 186 78.87 91.41 35.61
C THR A 186 80.32 91.94 35.76
N MET A 187 80.70 92.96 36.55
CA MET A 187 80.08 94.13 37.22
C MET A 187 81.19 95.02 37.85
N GLY A 188 80.90 96.31 38.11
CA GLY A 188 81.40 97.15 39.22
C GLY A 188 82.86 97.67 39.21
N SER A 189 83.25 98.71 39.95
CA SER A 189 82.54 99.58 40.90
C SER A 189 83.48 100.70 41.39
N LYS A 190 83.13 101.99 41.19
CA LYS A 190 83.70 103.15 41.94
C LYS A 190 82.69 104.31 42.17
N LEU A 191 81.41 104.08 41.87
CA LEU A 191 80.35 105.12 41.85
C LEU A 191 79.53 105.23 43.16
N LEU A 192 79.92 104.54 44.24
CA LEU A 192 79.07 104.15 45.38
C LEU A 192 78.60 105.26 46.35
N ARG A 193 78.87 106.56 46.10
CA ARG A 193 78.27 107.66 46.89
C ARG A 193 77.27 108.54 46.12
N ARG A 194 77.39 108.63 44.79
CA ARG A 194 76.34 109.17 43.90
C ARG A 194 75.31 108.09 43.53
N PHE A 195 75.74 106.83 43.57
CA PHE A 195 74.88 105.67 43.35
C PHE A 195 73.76 105.59 44.38
N TRP A 196 73.99 105.87 45.67
CA TRP A 196 72.95 105.69 46.71
C TRP A 196 71.70 106.58 46.55
N LEU A 197 71.85 107.85 46.14
CA LEU A 197 70.70 108.74 45.85
C LEU A 197 70.05 108.46 44.48
N LYS A 198 70.79 107.86 43.55
CA LYS A 198 70.28 107.44 42.24
C LYS A 198 69.58 106.08 42.32
N VAL A 199 70.10 105.17 43.13
CA VAL A 199 69.53 103.87 43.51
C VAL A 199 68.25 104.06 44.28
N PHE A 200 68.18 104.96 45.27
CA PHE A 200 66.92 105.24 45.96
C PHE A 200 65.84 105.84 45.05
N LYS A 201 66.23 106.63 44.04
CA LYS A 201 65.29 107.19 43.05
C LYS A 201 64.86 106.16 42.01
N GLN A 202 65.79 105.29 41.60
CA GLN A 202 65.57 104.18 40.67
C GLN A 202 64.78 103.05 41.33
N GLU A 203 64.95 102.81 42.63
CA GLU A 203 64.12 101.89 43.44
C GLU A 203 62.71 102.46 43.64
N PHE A 204 62.55 103.78 43.81
CA PHE A 204 61.22 104.41 43.87
C PHE A 204 60.48 104.34 42.52
N GLU A 205 61.18 104.62 41.40
CA GLU A 205 60.64 104.46 40.05
C GLU A 205 60.34 102.98 39.71
N GLU A 206 61.20 102.03 40.11
CA GLU A 206 60.93 100.59 39.98
C GLU A 206 59.76 100.13 40.85
N LEU A 207 59.55 100.75 42.03
CA LEU A 207 58.42 100.46 42.90
C LEU A 207 57.11 101.01 42.32
N GLU A 208 57.10 102.22 41.76
CA GLU A 208 55.94 102.77 41.02
C GLU A 208 55.61 101.92 39.78
N GLU A 209 56.62 101.48 39.02
CA GLU A 209 56.42 100.61 37.85
C GLU A 209 55.93 99.21 38.24
N ARG A 210 56.38 98.69 39.40
CA ARG A 210 55.85 97.46 39.99
C ARG A 210 54.42 97.64 40.50
N GLU A 211 54.09 98.79 41.08
CA GLU A 211 52.74 99.12 41.53
C GLU A 211 51.79 99.19 40.33
N GLN A 212 52.16 99.86 39.25
CA GLN A 212 51.38 99.88 38.00
C GLN A 212 51.21 98.49 37.38
N LYS A 213 52.27 97.67 37.33
CA LYS A 213 52.19 96.26 36.88
C LYS A 213 51.30 95.41 37.77
N LEU A 214 51.32 95.64 39.08
CA LEU A 214 50.45 94.95 40.02
C LEU A 214 48.99 95.38 39.83
N GLU A 215 48.72 96.66 39.62
CA GLU A 215 47.38 97.18 39.30
C GLU A 215 46.84 96.66 37.96
N GLU A 216 47.70 96.52 36.95
CA GLU A 216 47.36 95.91 35.66
C GLU A 216 47.03 94.43 35.81
N ARG A 217 47.86 93.65 36.53
CA ARG A 217 47.55 92.26 36.89
C ARG A 217 46.26 92.16 37.71
N LEU A 218 46.00 93.08 38.63
CA LEU A 218 44.74 93.12 39.40
C LEU A 218 43.51 93.44 38.53
N ARG A 219 43.70 94.12 37.40
CA ARG A 219 42.64 94.31 36.39
C ARG A 219 42.45 93.04 35.55
N GLU A 220 43.52 92.39 35.12
CA GLU A 220 43.45 91.10 34.40
C GLU A 220 42.80 90.00 35.26
N PHE A 221 43.16 89.90 36.54
CA PHE A 221 42.53 88.96 37.47
C PHE A 221 41.03 89.23 37.65
N ARG A 222 40.63 90.50 37.76
CA ARG A 222 39.21 90.89 37.85
C ARG A 222 38.44 90.55 36.56
N GLN A 223 39.03 90.78 35.40
CA GLN A 223 38.42 90.37 34.12
C GLN A 223 38.32 88.85 34.01
N GLY A 224 39.34 88.11 34.46
CA GLY A 224 39.31 86.65 34.54
C GLY A 224 38.22 86.12 35.47
N GLU A 225 38.04 86.75 36.64
CA GLU A 225 36.98 86.43 37.58
C GLU A 225 35.58 86.65 36.97
N GLU A 226 35.38 87.76 36.25
CA GLU A 226 34.11 88.04 35.56
C GLU A 226 33.79 87.04 34.43
N VAL A 227 34.80 86.56 33.70
CA VAL A 227 34.65 85.53 32.66
C VAL A 227 34.30 84.18 33.28
N LEU A 228 34.96 83.81 34.38
CA LEU A 228 34.64 82.59 35.13
C LEU A 228 33.23 82.64 35.71
N GLN A 229 32.82 83.77 36.29
CA GLN A 229 31.45 83.95 36.79
C GLN A 229 30.39 83.84 35.68
N ARG A 230 30.67 84.32 34.47
CA ARG A 230 29.79 84.13 33.31
C ARG A 230 29.71 82.65 32.89
N SER A 231 30.86 81.98 32.82
CA SER A 231 30.92 80.56 32.45
C SER A 231 30.20 79.66 33.47
N ILE A 232 30.32 79.97 34.77
CA ILE A 232 29.59 79.27 35.83
C ILE A 232 28.07 79.45 35.66
N LYS A 233 27.61 80.67 35.35
CA LYS A 233 26.17 80.93 35.11
C LYS A 233 25.64 80.19 33.88
N GLU A 234 26.43 80.07 32.82
CA GLU A 234 26.07 79.30 31.62
C GLU A 234 25.96 77.81 31.94
N LEU A 235 26.94 77.24 32.64
CA LEU A 235 26.91 75.84 33.07
C LEU A 235 25.75 75.53 34.02
N ASP A 236 25.42 76.45 34.93
CA ASP A 236 24.24 76.32 35.79
C ASP A 236 22.93 76.33 34.99
N ALA A 237 22.85 77.16 33.95
CA ALA A 237 21.68 77.20 33.06
C ALA A 237 21.54 75.89 32.24
N GLU A 238 22.65 75.39 31.67
CA GLU A 238 22.67 74.10 30.97
C GLU A 238 22.31 72.93 31.90
N ARG A 239 22.80 72.95 33.13
CA ARG A 239 22.45 71.96 34.16
C ARG A 239 20.95 71.93 34.46
N GLU A 240 20.32 73.11 34.57
CA GLU A 240 18.87 73.19 34.81
C GLU A 240 18.06 72.75 33.58
N GLU A 241 18.52 73.03 32.36
CA GLU A 241 17.89 72.51 31.14
C GLU A 241 18.02 70.99 31.05
N PHE A 242 19.18 70.43 31.40
CA PHE A 242 19.40 68.99 31.45
C PHE A 242 18.48 68.32 32.48
N LYS A 243 18.32 68.91 33.68
CA LYS A 243 17.37 68.41 34.68
C LYS A 243 15.93 68.39 34.17
N LYS A 244 15.50 69.42 33.43
CA LYS A 244 14.18 69.44 32.80
C LYS A 244 14.00 68.31 31.79
N LYS A 245 14.98 68.10 30.90
CA LYS A 245 14.95 67.00 29.91
C LYS A 245 14.90 65.62 30.59
N VAL A 246 15.68 65.42 31.65
CA VAL A 246 15.63 64.19 32.45
C VAL A 246 14.23 63.98 33.04
N GLY A 247 13.62 65.02 33.60
CA GLY A 247 12.25 64.96 34.13
C GLY A 247 11.18 64.63 33.07
N GLU A 248 11.34 65.17 31.85
CA GLU A 248 10.46 64.83 30.73
C GLU A 248 10.64 63.38 30.27
N TRP A 249 11.87 62.89 30.23
CA TRP A 249 12.16 61.50 29.86
C TRP A 249 11.66 60.51 30.91
N THR A 250 11.79 60.83 32.21
CA THR A 250 11.24 59.98 33.28
C THR A 250 9.71 59.93 33.19
N LYS A 251 9.05 61.06 32.94
CA LYS A 251 7.60 61.10 32.78
C LYS A 251 7.12 60.29 31.57
N ARG A 252 7.79 60.41 30.41
CA ARG A 252 7.49 59.58 29.22
C ARG A 252 7.69 58.09 29.48
N LYS A 253 8.71 57.73 30.27
CA LYS A 253 8.94 56.34 30.66
C LYS A 253 7.79 55.81 31.53
N GLU A 254 7.39 56.57 32.55
CA GLU A 254 6.25 56.22 33.43
C GLU A 254 4.92 56.13 32.66
N GLU A 255 4.70 57.00 31.67
CA GLU A 255 3.51 56.97 30.81
C GLU A 255 3.49 55.74 29.87
N ALA A 256 4.65 55.25 29.44
CA ALA A 256 4.77 54.09 28.55
C ALA A 256 4.74 52.73 29.27
N GLU A 257 5.18 52.69 30.52
CA GLU A 257 5.27 51.49 31.37
C GLU A 257 3.96 50.66 31.46
N PRO A 258 2.76 51.25 31.66
CA PRO A 258 1.51 50.47 31.67
C PRO A 258 1.21 49.81 30.32
N GLY A 259 1.52 50.47 29.20
CA GLY A 259 1.34 49.89 27.86
C GLY A 259 2.29 48.73 27.58
N VAL A 260 3.53 48.80 28.09
CA VAL A 260 4.48 47.68 28.03
C VAL A 260 3.96 46.49 28.84
N ASN A 261 3.48 46.73 30.06
CA ASN A 261 2.91 45.68 30.91
C ASN A 261 1.66 45.03 30.30
N GLU A 262 0.79 45.81 29.64
CA GLU A 262 -0.39 45.27 28.94
C GLU A 262 0.02 44.37 27.76
N LEU A 263 1.02 44.79 26.98
CA LEU A 263 1.56 43.98 25.88
C LEU A 263 2.22 42.69 26.38
N GLU A 264 2.90 42.75 27.51
CA GLU A 264 3.52 41.58 28.15
C GLU A 264 2.44 40.57 28.60
N GLN A 265 1.38 41.05 29.25
CA GLN A 265 0.22 40.20 29.61
C GLN A 265 -0.45 39.60 28.37
N ARG A 266 -0.63 40.38 27.31
CA ARG A 266 -1.25 39.88 26.08
C ARG A 266 -0.39 38.84 25.37
N LYS A 267 0.95 39.00 25.42
CA LYS A 267 1.90 38.00 24.94
C LYS A 267 1.79 36.70 25.74
N GLU A 268 1.64 36.77 27.06
CA GLU A 268 1.43 35.57 27.89
C GLU A 268 0.13 34.84 27.53
N VAL A 269 -0.97 35.56 27.36
CA VAL A 269 -2.25 34.98 26.93
C VAL A 269 -2.13 34.31 25.56
N LEU A 270 -1.54 34.99 24.58
CA LEU A 270 -1.33 34.43 23.24
C LEU A 270 -0.43 33.20 23.26
N ASN A 271 0.60 33.17 24.12
CA ASN A 271 1.43 31.99 24.30
C ASN A 271 0.65 30.81 24.90
N ALA A 272 -0.25 31.08 25.86
CA ALA A 272 -1.11 30.04 26.42
C ALA A 272 -2.09 29.48 25.37
N GLU A 273 -2.73 30.34 24.58
CA GLU A 273 -3.59 29.95 23.46
C GLU A 273 -2.81 29.14 22.41
N LEU A 274 -1.59 29.55 22.07
CA LEU A 274 -0.73 28.82 21.14
C LEU A 274 -0.41 27.40 21.65
N GLU A 275 -0.11 27.25 22.93
CA GLU A 275 0.13 25.94 23.54
C GLU A 275 -1.14 25.08 23.59
N GLU A 276 -2.33 25.67 23.76
CA GLU A 276 -3.60 24.94 23.63
C GLU A 276 -3.83 24.45 22.20
N VAL A 277 -3.62 25.31 21.19
CA VAL A 277 -3.71 24.94 19.77
C VAL A 277 -2.74 23.81 19.44
N LYS A 278 -1.49 23.86 19.92
CA LYS A 278 -0.52 22.78 19.74
C LYS A 278 -1.00 21.46 20.35
N ARG A 279 -1.63 21.49 21.54
CA ARG A 279 -2.22 20.29 22.15
C ARG A 279 -3.35 19.73 21.29
N HIS A 280 -4.26 20.57 20.81
CA HIS A 280 -5.33 20.14 19.91
C HIS A 280 -4.78 19.53 18.62
N LEU A 281 -3.74 20.14 18.04
CA LEU A 281 -3.12 19.66 16.82
C LEU A 281 -2.42 18.30 17.03
N SER A 282 -1.80 18.08 18.20
CA SER A 282 -1.27 16.78 18.61
C SER A 282 -2.36 15.70 18.69
N VAL A 283 -3.50 16.01 19.32
CA VAL A 283 -4.66 15.09 19.41
C VAL A 283 -5.23 14.77 18.02
N ILE A 284 -5.29 15.76 17.12
CA ILE A 284 -5.73 15.54 15.75
C ILE A 284 -4.76 14.62 15.00
N HIS A 285 -3.45 14.81 15.19
CA HIS A 285 -2.43 13.95 14.57
C HIS A 285 -2.55 12.50 15.04
N THR A 286 -2.64 12.26 16.35
CA THR A 286 -2.80 10.91 16.88
C THR A 286 -4.09 10.26 16.35
N LYS A 287 -5.18 11.02 16.25
CA LYS A 287 -6.43 10.51 15.67
C LYS A 287 -6.31 10.18 14.18
N SER A 288 -5.60 11.01 13.43
CA SER A 288 -5.29 10.76 12.02
C SER A 288 -4.50 9.47 11.85
N ASP A 289 -3.49 9.24 12.70
CA ASP A 289 -2.67 8.02 12.67
C ASP A 289 -3.49 6.78 13.01
N GLU A 290 -4.36 6.85 14.03
CA GLU A 290 -5.30 5.77 14.34
C GLU A 290 -6.23 5.43 13.16
N LEU A 291 -6.74 6.45 12.46
CA LEU A 291 -7.61 6.25 11.30
C LEU A 291 -6.85 5.65 10.12
N ASN A 292 -5.59 6.04 9.91
CA ASN A 292 -4.73 5.44 8.88
C ASN A 292 -4.48 3.95 9.18
N LEU A 293 -4.18 3.59 10.43
CA LEU A 293 -4.03 2.18 10.82
C LEU A 293 -5.32 1.36 10.60
N LYS A 294 -6.49 1.95 10.91
CA LYS A 294 -7.79 1.30 10.64
C LYS A 294 -8.03 1.13 9.13
N LYS A 295 -7.69 2.13 8.33
CA LYS A 295 -7.79 2.07 6.86
C LYS A 295 -6.91 0.95 6.31
N ASP A 296 -5.67 0.85 6.77
CA ASP A 296 -4.73 -0.19 6.32
C ASP A 296 -5.24 -1.59 6.71
N LYS A 297 -5.79 -1.75 7.91
CA LYS A 297 -6.43 -3.00 8.33
C LYS A 297 -7.60 -3.40 7.42
N ILE A 298 -8.49 -2.45 7.12
CA ILE A 298 -9.62 -2.69 6.21
C ILE A 298 -9.13 -3.06 4.80
N LEU A 299 -8.06 -2.42 4.31
CA LEU A 299 -7.48 -2.74 3.01
C LEU A 299 -6.96 -4.18 2.97
N ILE A 300 -6.24 -4.61 4.02
CA ILE A 300 -5.73 -5.99 4.15
C ILE A 300 -6.89 -7.00 4.18
N GLU A 301 -7.93 -6.74 4.99
CA GLU A 301 -9.11 -7.59 5.05
C GLU A 301 -9.84 -7.66 3.70
N SER A 302 -9.96 -6.53 3.00
CA SER A 302 -10.56 -6.48 1.65
C SER A 302 -9.77 -7.31 0.64
N ILE A 303 -8.44 -7.25 0.66
CA ILE A 303 -7.58 -8.05 -0.22
C ILE A 303 -7.74 -9.55 0.11
N ALA A 304 -7.74 -9.90 1.40
CA ALA A 304 -7.92 -11.28 1.83
C ALA A 304 -9.28 -11.85 1.39
N LEU A 305 -10.36 -11.07 1.52
CA LEU A 305 -11.70 -11.44 1.05
C LEU A 305 -11.75 -11.58 -0.47
N SER A 306 -11.08 -10.71 -1.22
CA SER A 306 -10.99 -10.82 -2.68
C SER A 306 -10.32 -12.13 -3.10
N ASN A 307 -9.19 -12.49 -2.48
CA ASN A 307 -8.48 -13.73 -2.77
C ASN A 307 -9.30 -14.96 -2.37
N TYR A 308 -10.07 -14.88 -1.29
CA TYR A 308 -10.97 -15.96 -0.88
C TYR A 308 -12.13 -16.15 -1.87
N ASN A 309 -12.72 -15.05 -2.36
CA ASN A 309 -13.75 -15.09 -3.39
C ASN A 309 -13.23 -15.66 -4.72
N GLU A 310 -11.99 -15.34 -5.10
CA GLU A 310 -11.34 -15.92 -6.29
C GLU A 310 -11.22 -17.44 -6.16
N LYS A 311 -10.73 -17.95 -5.01
CA LYS A 311 -10.66 -19.39 -4.75
C LYS A 311 -12.03 -20.07 -4.78
N LEU A 312 -13.05 -19.46 -4.17
CA LEU A 312 -14.42 -19.97 -4.22
C LEU A 312 -14.96 -19.99 -5.66
N SER A 313 -14.61 -19.01 -6.49
CA SER A 313 -14.98 -18.98 -7.90
C SER A 313 -14.33 -20.13 -8.67
N GLU A 314 -13.04 -20.39 -8.44
CA GLU A 314 -12.33 -21.54 -9.03
C GLU A 314 -12.92 -22.88 -8.60
N GLU A 315 -13.26 -23.04 -7.31
CA GLU A 315 -13.92 -24.23 -6.80
C GLU A 315 -15.32 -24.42 -7.41
N ARG A 316 -16.09 -23.33 -7.54
CA ARG A 316 -17.40 -23.36 -8.19
C ARG A 316 -17.31 -23.76 -9.65
N GLU A 317 -16.32 -23.25 -10.38
CA GLU A 317 -16.08 -23.61 -11.79
C GLU A 317 -15.74 -25.10 -11.94
N LYS A 318 -14.89 -25.64 -11.06
CA LYS A 318 -14.59 -27.08 -11.02
C LYS A 318 -15.84 -27.92 -10.79
N LEU A 319 -16.65 -27.55 -9.78
CA LEU A 319 -17.90 -28.26 -9.48
C LEU A 319 -18.92 -28.19 -10.62
N LEU A 320 -18.97 -27.07 -11.36
CA LEU A 320 -19.82 -26.95 -12.54
C LEU A 320 -19.35 -27.89 -13.66
N ASN A 321 -18.05 -27.94 -13.92
CA ASN A 321 -17.49 -28.87 -14.90
C ASN A 321 -17.75 -30.33 -14.53
N ASP A 322 -17.57 -30.70 -13.26
CA ASP A 322 -17.88 -32.05 -12.76
C ASP A 322 -19.37 -32.38 -12.93
N LEU A 323 -20.26 -31.43 -12.67
CA LEU A 323 -21.70 -31.59 -12.83
C LEU A 323 -22.10 -31.76 -14.31
N GLU A 324 -21.47 -31.02 -15.22
CA GLU A 324 -21.65 -31.22 -16.66
C GLU A 324 -21.19 -32.61 -17.10
N GLU A 325 -20.06 -33.09 -16.60
CA GLU A 325 -19.56 -34.43 -16.90
C GLU A 325 -20.51 -35.53 -16.39
N LEU A 326 -21.03 -35.38 -15.16
CA LEU A 326 -22.01 -36.28 -14.60
C LEU A 326 -23.33 -36.27 -15.38
N ASN A 327 -23.79 -35.11 -15.86
CA ASN A 327 -24.97 -35.03 -16.71
C ASN A 327 -24.76 -35.74 -18.04
N ARG A 328 -23.60 -35.57 -18.70
CA ARG A 328 -23.28 -36.32 -19.93
C ARG A 328 -23.27 -37.84 -19.69
N LYS A 329 -22.71 -38.28 -18.56
CA LYS A 329 -22.73 -39.70 -18.16
C LYS A 329 -24.15 -40.20 -17.94
N LYS A 330 -25.00 -39.40 -17.27
CA LYS A 330 -26.41 -39.72 -17.07
C LYS A 330 -27.14 -39.85 -18.40
N GLU A 331 -26.98 -38.90 -19.31
CA GLU A 331 -27.59 -38.94 -20.65
C GLU A 331 -27.16 -40.19 -21.44
N SER A 332 -25.89 -40.58 -21.34
CA SER A 332 -25.39 -41.82 -21.95
C SER A 332 -26.06 -43.06 -21.35
N LEU A 333 -26.18 -43.13 -20.02
CA LEU A 333 -26.83 -44.25 -19.34
C LEU A 333 -28.33 -44.31 -19.63
N ASP A 334 -29.01 -43.16 -19.71
CA ASP A 334 -30.42 -43.09 -20.08
C ASP A 334 -30.62 -43.57 -21.53
N ALA A 335 -29.69 -43.27 -22.45
CA ALA A 335 -29.71 -43.80 -23.81
C ALA A 335 -29.50 -45.32 -23.86
N GLU A 336 -28.54 -45.85 -23.09
CA GLU A 336 -28.30 -47.30 -22.97
C GLU A 336 -29.53 -48.02 -22.37
N LEU A 337 -30.17 -47.42 -21.35
CA LEU A 337 -31.37 -47.95 -20.74
C LEU A 337 -32.51 -48.05 -21.76
N ASN A 338 -32.75 -46.98 -22.53
CA ASN A 338 -33.76 -46.97 -23.58
C ASN A 338 -33.50 -48.04 -24.64
N GLU A 339 -32.24 -48.25 -25.05
CA GLU A 339 -31.88 -49.31 -26.01
C GLU A 339 -32.17 -50.71 -25.44
N ILE A 340 -31.91 -50.92 -24.15
CA ILE A 340 -32.24 -52.19 -23.47
C ILE A 340 -33.75 -52.39 -23.38
N GLU A 341 -34.50 -51.35 -23.01
CA GLU A 341 -35.97 -51.39 -22.95
C GLU A 341 -36.59 -51.73 -24.32
N GLU A 342 -36.08 -51.13 -25.40
CA GLU A 342 -36.52 -51.45 -26.76
C GLU A 342 -36.23 -52.91 -27.14
N LYS A 343 -35.04 -53.43 -26.80
CA LYS A 343 -34.70 -54.86 -27.00
C LYS A 343 -35.60 -55.79 -26.20
N ILE A 344 -35.94 -55.45 -24.97
CA ILE A 344 -36.87 -56.22 -24.13
C ILE A 344 -38.27 -56.22 -24.77
N ALA A 345 -38.74 -55.06 -25.24
CA ALA A 345 -40.03 -54.94 -25.92
C ALA A 345 -40.09 -55.84 -27.16
N LEU A 346 -39.09 -55.76 -28.05
CA LEU A 346 -38.99 -56.61 -29.24
C LEU A 346 -38.94 -58.09 -28.89
N SER A 347 -38.14 -58.48 -27.90
CA SER A 347 -38.08 -59.87 -27.43
C SER A 347 -39.43 -60.35 -26.86
N SER A 348 -40.18 -59.47 -26.18
CA SER A 348 -41.49 -59.80 -25.63
C SER A 348 -42.53 -59.98 -26.75
N GLU A 349 -42.51 -59.14 -27.78
CA GLU A 349 -43.37 -59.27 -28.96
C GLU A 349 -43.09 -60.57 -29.73
N GLU A 350 -41.81 -60.93 -29.89
CA GLU A 350 -41.42 -62.21 -30.48
C GLU A 350 -41.92 -63.40 -29.65
N GLN A 351 -41.83 -63.33 -28.32
CA GLN A 351 -42.37 -64.38 -27.45
C GLN A 351 -43.88 -64.52 -27.57
N ILE A 352 -44.62 -63.41 -27.57
CA ILE A 352 -46.09 -63.41 -27.78
C ILE A 352 -46.42 -64.03 -29.14
N ARG A 353 -45.73 -63.62 -30.21
CA ARG A 353 -45.95 -64.17 -31.56
C ARG A 353 -45.66 -65.67 -31.64
N MET A 354 -44.63 -66.14 -30.94
CA MET A 354 -44.31 -67.57 -30.87
C MET A 354 -45.37 -68.35 -30.09
N GLU A 355 -45.91 -67.77 -29.02
CA GLU A 355 -46.97 -68.39 -28.22
C GLU A 355 -48.30 -68.43 -28.99
N GLU A 356 -48.65 -67.37 -29.73
CA GLU A 356 -49.82 -67.37 -30.63
C GLU A 356 -49.71 -68.47 -31.70
N LYS A 357 -48.51 -68.67 -32.29
CA LYS A 357 -48.28 -69.77 -33.24
C LYS A 357 -48.48 -71.13 -32.57
N ARG A 358 -47.97 -71.32 -31.35
CA ARG A 358 -48.18 -72.56 -30.59
C ARG A 358 -49.64 -72.81 -30.31
N LEU A 359 -50.40 -71.78 -29.92
CA LEU A 359 -51.83 -71.90 -29.67
C LEU A 359 -52.59 -72.30 -30.94
N ARG A 360 -52.30 -71.65 -32.09
CA ARG A 360 -52.90 -72.04 -33.37
C ARG A 360 -52.58 -73.49 -33.75
N SER A 361 -51.32 -73.91 -33.60
CA SER A 361 -50.94 -75.30 -33.84
C SER A 361 -51.61 -76.27 -32.85
N ALA A 362 -51.85 -75.86 -31.60
CA ALA A 362 -52.60 -76.66 -30.63
C ALA A 362 -54.08 -76.79 -31.02
N ASP A 363 -54.72 -75.71 -31.49
CA ASP A 363 -56.10 -75.74 -31.99
C ASP A 363 -56.22 -76.64 -33.24
N GLU A 364 -55.26 -76.55 -34.17
CA GLU A 364 -55.18 -77.44 -35.34
C GLU A 364 -55.04 -78.91 -34.91
N LEU A 365 -54.16 -79.21 -33.96
CA LEU A 365 -54.01 -80.56 -33.41
C LEU A 365 -55.29 -81.05 -32.73
N SER A 366 -55.97 -80.20 -31.95
CA SER A 366 -57.26 -80.53 -31.33
C SER A 366 -58.32 -80.85 -32.37
N SER A 367 -58.42 -80.07 -33.45
CA SER A 367 -59.34 -80.36 -34.56
C SER A 367 -59.02 -81.70 -35.23
N VAL A 368 -57.74 -82.00 -35.44
CA VAL A 368 -57.30 -83.28 -36.02
C VAL A 368 -57.59 -84.45 -35.06
N GLU A 369 -57.41 -84.26 -33.75
CA GLU A 369 -57.76 -85.27 -32.74
C GLU A 369 -59.27 -85.54 -32.71
N GLU A 370 -60.11 -84.50 -32.78
CA GLU A 370 -61.56 -84.65 -32.91
C GLU A 370 -61.95 -85.40 -34.18
N ASP A 371 -61.38 -85.04 -35.33
CA ASP A 371 -61.65 -85.71 -36.61
C ASP A 371 -61.20 -87.18 -36.57
N LEU A 372 -60.04 -87.48 -35.96
CA LEU A 372 -59.57 -88.84 -35.75
C LEU A 372 -60.50 -89.62 -34.82
N GLN A 373 -61.03 -88.98 -33.76
CA GLN A 373 -61.97 -89.59 -32.85
C GLN A 373 -63.30 -89.93 -33.55
N ARG A 374 -63.84 -89.01 -34.36
CA ARG A 374 -65.03 -89.28 -35.19
C ARG A 374 -64.78 -90.41 -36.19
N ALA A 375 -63.60 -90.46 -36.81
CA ALA A 375 -63.23 -91.54 -37.72
C ALA A 375 -63.13 -92.90 -37.00
N LYS A 376 -62.56 -92.94 -35.79
CA LYS A 376 -62.53 -94.15 -34.94
C LYS A 376 -63.93 -94.61 -34.55
N GLU A 377 -64.82 -93.69 -34.17
CA GLU A 377 -66.21 -94.01 -33.86
C GLU A 377 -66.96 -94.58 -35.07
N SER A 378 -66.75 -94.00 -36.26
CA SER A 378 -67.28 -94.53 -37.52
C SER A 378 -66.76 -95.94 -37.80
N LEU A 379 -65.45 -96.16 -37.68
CA LEU A 379 -64.85 -97.48 -37.90
C LEU A 379 -65.37 -98.51 -36.90
N ASN A 380 -65.51 -98.14 -35.62
CA ASN A 380 -66.09 -99.02 -34.61
C ASN A 380 -67.54 -99.39 -34.94
N LYS A 381 -68.32 -98.44 -35.48
CA LYS A 381 -69.68 -98.71 -35.94
C LYS A 381 -69.69 -99.68 -37.12
N GLU A 382 -68.85 -99.48 -38.13
CA GLU A 382 -68.68 -100.42 -39.26
C GLU A 382 -68.24 -101.81 -38.77
N LEU A 383 -67.35 -101.87 -37.77
CA LEU A 383 -66.88 -103.12 -37.20
C LEU A 383 -67.98 -103.85 -36.41
N MET A 384 -68.86 -103.12 -35.72
CA MET A 384 -70.08 -103.70 -35.13
C MET A 384 -71.04 -104.24 -36.20
N GLU A 385 -71.27 -103.49 -37.29
CA GLU A 385 -72.10 -103.94 -38.41
C GLU A 385 -71.53 -105.21 -39.05
N LEU A 386 -70.20 -105.29 -39.24
CA LEU A 386 -69.52 -106.50 -39.69
C LEU A 386 -69.68 -107.65 -38.70
N HIS A 387 -69.60 -107.39 -37.40
CA HIS A 387 -69.81 -108.40 -36.38
C HIS A 387 -71.25 -108.94 -36.39
N GLU A 388 -72.26 -108.08 -36.57
CA GLU A 388 -73.65 -108.51 -36.76
C GLU A 388 -73.83 -109.36 -38.02
N ILE A 389 -73.19 -108.96 -39.13
CA ILE A 389 -73.19 -109.75 -40.37
C ILE A 389 -72.51 -111.10 -40.14
N GLU A 390 -71.43 -111.15 -39.38
CA GLU A 390 -70.71 -112.39 -39.07
C GLU A 390 -71.54 -113.32 -38.17
N GLN A 391 -72.20 -112.79 -37.13
CA GLN A 391 -73.18 -113.54 -36.33
C GLN A 391 -74.35 -114.04 -37.19
N ARG A 392 -74.81 -113.23 -38.16
CA ARG A 392 -75.86 -113.63 -39.10
C ARG A 392 -75.40 -114.75 -40.03
N LYS A 393 -74.14 -114.69 -40.49
CA LYS A 393 -73.52 -115.75 -41.28
C LYS A 393 -73.40 -117.04 -40.48
N GLU A 394 -72.99 -116.99 -39.20
CA GLU A 394 -72.91 -118.19 -38.35
C GLU A 394 -74.29 -118.83 -38.11
N THR A 395 -75.31 -118.01 -37.83
CA THR A 395 -76.70 -118.49 -37.71
C THR A 395 -77.20 -119.11 -39.01
N LEU A 396 -76.93 -118.50 -40.16
CA LEU A 396 -77.26 -119.09 -41.47
C LEU A 396 -76.51 -120.41 -41.72
N ILE A 397 -75.24 -120.54 -41.32
CA ILE A 397 -74.49 -121.80 -41.43
C ILE A 397 -75.14 -122.89 -40.58
N LEU A 398 -75.62 -122.56 -39.36
CA LEU A 398 -76.35 -123.50 -38.52
C LEU A 398 -77.68 -123.90 -39.15
N GLU A 399 -78.44 -122.94 -39.70
CA GLU A 399 -79.68 -123.22 -40.43
C GLU A 399 -79.44 -124.12 -41.66
N ILE A 400 -78.36 -123.87 -42.42
CA ILE A 400 -77.95 -124.72 -43.55
C ILE A 400 -77.61 -126.13 -43.08
N LYS A 401 -76.82 -126.29 -42.00
CA LYS A 401 -76.53 -127.62 -41.43
C LYS A 401 -77.77 -128.36 -40.96
N GLU A 402 -78.74 -127.64 -40.41
CA GLU A 402 -80.03 -128.22 -40.00
C GLU A 402 -80.85 -128.64 -41.23
N ALA A 403 -80.86 -127.83 -42.29
CA ALA A 403 -81.47 -128.18 -43.57
C ALA A 403 -80.78 -129.37 -44.24
N GLU A 404 -79.44 -129.45 -44.21
CA GLU A 404 -78.66 -130.59 -44.67
C GLU A 404 -79.01 -131.87 -43.88
N ARG A 405 -79.15 -131.78 -42.55
CA ARG A 405 -79.65 -132.91 -41.74
C ARG A 405 -81.05 -133.34 -42.15
N GLN A 406 -81.96 -132.39 -42.39
CA GLN A 406 -83.31 -132.72 -42.87
C GLN A 406 -83.26 -133.38 -44.25
N ILE A 407 -82.40 -132.91 -45.15
CA ILE A 407 -82.15 -133.53 -46.45
C ILE A 407 -81.62 -134.96 -46.27
N ASP A 408 -80.64 -135.18 -45.40
CA ASP A 408 -80.10 -136.51 -45.11
C ASP A 408 -81.16 -137.47 -44.55
N ILE A 409 -82.04 -136.98 -43.67
CA ILE A 409 -83.19 -137.76 -43.17
C ILE A 409 -84.11 -138.13 -44.34
N THR A 410 -84.48 -137.18 -45.20
CA THR A 410 -85.31 -137.47 -46.38
C THR A 410 -84.63 -138.39 -47.38
N HIS A 411 -83.31 -138.31 -47.54
CA HIS A 411 -82.52 -139.22 -48.39
C HIS A 411 -82.53 -140.64 -47.83
N LYS A 412 -82.48 -140.78 -46.51
CA LYS A 412 -82.56 -142.06 -45.82
C LYS A 412 -83.96 -142.69 -45.98
N ASP A 413 -85.02 -141.89 -45.84
CA ASP A 413 -86.40 -142.33 -46.08
C ASP A 413 -86.62 -142.74 -47.54
N LEU A 414 -86.04 -142.01 -48.49
CA LEU A 414 -86.09 -142.32 -49.92
C LEU A 414 -85.37 -143.65 -50.24
N ASN A 415 -84.22 -143.90 -49.59
CA ASN A 415 -83.48 -145.16 -49.74
C ASN A 415 -84.25 -146.35 -49.14
N GLU A 416 -84.95 -146.20 -48.02
CA GLU A 416 -85.84 -147.25 -47.51
C GLU A 416 -87.00 -147.56 -48.45
N LEU A 417 -87.56 -146.53 -49.11
CA LEU A 417 -88.59 -146.69 -50.15
C LEU A 417 -88.05 -147.41 -51.40
N ASN A 418 -86.83 -147.10 -51.83
CA ASN A 418 -86.19 -147.80 -52.95
C ASN A 418 -85.88 -149.27 -52.63
N LEU A 419 -85.44 -149.59 -51.41
CA LEU A 419 -85.28 -150.98 -50.96
C LEU A 419 -86.61 -151.76 -50.95
N LYS A 420 -87.71 -151.11 -50.55
CA LYS A 420 -89.06 -151.70 -50.66
C LYS A 420 -89.48 -151.92 -52.12
N LYS A 421 -89.17 -150.97 -53.01
CA LYS A 421 -89.43 -151.09 -54.45
C LYS A 421 -88.64 -152.25 -55.07
N ASP A 422 -87.36 -152.39 -54.75
CA ASP A 422 -86.51 -153.47 -55.25
C ASP A 422 -86.98 -154.85 -54.76
N LYS A 423 -87.49 -154.94 -53.53
CA LYS A 423 -88.11 -156.16 -53.00
C LYS A 423 -89.37 -156.56 -53.80
N ILE A 424 -90.24 -155.59 -54.11
CA ILE A 424 -91.45 -155.82 -54.92
C ILE A 424 -91.08 -156.22 -56.36
N LEU A 425 -90.02 -155.62 -56.91
CA LEU A 425 -89.53 -155.94 -58.25
C LEU A 425 -88.99 -157.39 -58.33
N ILE A 426 -88.28 -157.84 -57.30
CA ILE A 426 -87.79 -159.23 -57.19
C ILE A 426 -88.95 -160.22 -57.06
N GLU A 427 -89.98 -159.92 -56.25
CA GLU A 427 -91.19 -160.75 -56.12
C GLU A 427 -91.98 -160.81 -57.44
N SER A 428 -92.07 -159.69 -58.17
CA SER A 428 -92.66 -159.61 -59.52
C SER A 428 -91.93 -160.49 -60.54
N ILE A 429 -90.59 -160.48 -60.56
CA ILE A 429 -89.78 -161.29 -61.49
C ILE A 429 -89.88 -162.78 -61.17
N ALA A 430 -89.99 -163.15 -59.88
CA ALA A 430 -90.18 -164.54 -59.47
C ALA A 430 -91.57 -165.08 -59.89
N LEU A 431 -92.62 -164.27 -59.77
CA LEU A 431 -93.97 -164.61 -60.23
C LEU A 431 -94.06 -164.75 -61.77
N ASP A 432 -93.35 -163.91 -62.53
CA ASP A 432 -93.29 -164.02 -63.99
C ASP A 432 -92.55 -165.29 -64.44
N LYS A 433 -91.56 -165.75 -63.67
CA LYS A 433 -90.83 -167.00 -63.92
C LYS A 433 -91.68 -168.24 -63.59
N TYR A 434 -92.45 -168.21 -62.51
CA TYR A 434 -93.42 -169.26 -62.16
C TYR A 434 -94.55 -169.37 -63.20
N ASN A 435 -95.06 -168.25 -63.72
CA ASN A 435 -96.07 -168.24 -64.78
C ASN A 435 -95.55 -168.71 -66.14
N LYS A 436 -94.28 -168.44 -66.47
CA LYS A 436 -93.66 -168.95 -67.71
C LYS A 436 -93.44 -170.47 -67.71
N ASP A 437 -93.17 -171.05 -66.54
CA ASP A 437 -93.03 -172.51 -66.42
C ASP A 437 -94.40 -173.23 -66.37
N LEU A 438 -95.47 -172.59 -65.86
CA LEU A 438 -96.83 -173.10 -65.99
C LEU A 438 -97.35 -173.11 -67.43
N ILE A 439 -96.96 -172.15 -68.28
CA ILE A 439 -97.40 -172.08 -69.70
C ILE A 439 -96.70 -173.14 -70.58
N LYS A 440 -95.53 -173.65 -70.19
CA LYS A 440 -94.89 -174.80 -70.87
C LYS A 440 -95.53 -176.16 -70.55
N SER A 441 -96.54 -176.19 -69.68
CA SER A 441 -97.37 -177.38 -69.45
C SER A 441 -98.50 -177.60 -70.47
N LYS A 442 -98.69 -176.76 -71.50
CA LYS A 442 -99.80 -176.89 -72.47
C LYS A 442 -99.40 -176.71 -73.94
N GLY A 443 -98.45 -177.53 -74.34
CA GLY A 443 -98.04 -177.81 -75.73
C GLY A 443 -97.83 -179.31 -75.97
N ASN A 444 -98.48 -180.13 -75.16
CA ASN A 444 -99.00 -181.47 -75.45
C ASN A 444 -100.00 -181.72 -74.31
N HIS A 445 -101.25 -181.33 -74.62
CA HIS A 445 -102.46 -181.23 -73.79
C HIS A 445 -102.59 -180.04 -72.84
#